data_AF-A0A0J9UG15-F1
#
_entry.id   AF-A0A0J9UG15-F1
#
_cell.length_a   1.000
_cell.length_b   1.000
_cell.length_c   1.000
_cell.angle_alpha   90.00
_cell.angle_beta   90.00
_cell.angle_gamma   90.00
#
_symmetry.space_group_name_H-M   'P 1'
#
loop_
_entity.id
_entity.type
_entity.pdbx_description
1 polymer ?
#
loop_
_entity_poly.entity_id
_entity_poly.type
_entity_poly.pdbx_seq_one_letter_code
_entity_poly.pdbx_strand_id
1 'polypeptide(L)' 'MVLNNLRDTKFFDRLRIYLRRHEFQSTESHGFWGAWKKATGESITATMSAWTKEPGSPVLRAS' A
#
# COMPACT_ATOMS: atom_id res chain seq x y z
N MET A 1 7.65 4.40 5.35
CA MET A 1 6.95 5.17 4.29
C MET A 1 5.44 4.92 4.32
N VAL A 2 4.97 3.71 4.02
CA VAL A 2 3.53 3.40 3.85
C VAL A 2 2.72 3.55 5.13
N LEU A 3 3.26 3.09 6.27
CA LEU A 3 2.61 3.18 7.59
C LEU A 3 2.28 4.64 7.95
N ASN A 4 3.28 5.52 7.87
CA ASN A 4 3.11 6.95 8.15
C ASN A 4 2.15 7.65 7.18
N ASN A 5 2.20 7.33 5.89
CA ASN A 5 1.31 7.94 4.89
C ASN A 5 -0.17 7.59 5.12
N LEU A 6 -0.44 6.38 5.61
CA LEU A 6 -1.81 5.90 5.80
C LEU A 6 -2.39 6.19 7.18
N ARG A 7 -1.56 6.68 8.12
CA ARG A 7 -1.84 6.77 9.56
C ARG A 7 -2.06 5.37 10.17
N ASP A 8 -1.35 5.08 11.25
CA ASP A 8 -1.15 3.72 11.78
C ASP A 8 -2.45 2.90 11.94
N THR A 9 -3.52 3.47 12.48
CA THR A 9 -4.77 2.74 12.73
C THR A 9 -5.47 2.29 11.44
N LYS A 10 -5.57 3.17 10.44
CA LYS A 10 -6.17 2.81 9.14
C LYS A 10 -5.35 1.75 8.42
N PHE A 11 -4.03 1.73 8.66
CA PHE A 11 -3.18 0.71 8.08
C PHE A 11 -3.52 -0.68 8.61
N PHE A 12 -3.53 -0.85 9.94
CA PHE A 12 -3.77 -2.15 10.56
C PHE A 12 -5.20 -2.66 10.34
N ASP A 13 -6.22 -1.80 10.37
CA ASP A 13 -7.60 -2.21 10.12
C ASP A 13 -7.78 -2.84 8.74
N ARG A 14 -7.15 -2.23 7.73
CA ARG A 14 -7.23 -2.69 6.34
C ARG A 14 -6.37 -3.92 6.10
N LEU A 15 -5.20 -4.01 6.73
CA LEU A 15 -4.39 -5.22 6.73
C LEU A 15 -5.18 -6.41 7.30
N ARG A 16 -5.88 -6.19 8.43
CA ARG A 16 -6.76 -7.20 9.04
C ARG A 16 -7.86 -7.66 8.08
N ILE A 17 -8.56 -6.72 7.43
CA ILE A 17 -9.62 -7.03 6.46
C ILE A 17 -9.06 -7.83 5.28
N TYR A 18 -7.91 -7.41 4.73
CA TYR A 18 -7.29 -8.09 3.60
C TYR A 18 -6.87 -9.53 3.95
N LEU A 19 -6.21 -9.73 5.09
CA LEU A 19 -5.81 -11.06 5.56
C LEU A 19 -7.03 -11.98 5.78
N ARG A 20 -8.10 -11.47 6.39
CA ARG A 20 -9.35 -12.22 6.57
C ARG A 20 -10.00 -12.60 5.23
N ARG A 21 -9.93 -11.73 4.24
CA ARG A 21 -10.53 -11.97 2.91
C ARG A 21 -9.81 -13.07 2.13
N HIS A 22 -8.50 -13.22 2.35
CA HIS A 22 -7.65 -14.19 1.66
C HIS A 22 -7.18 -15.31 2.59
N GLU A 23 -7.92 -15.57 3.67
CA GLU A 23 -7.56 -16.61 4.64
C GLU A 23 -7.50 -17.97 3.93
N PHE A 24 -6.41 -18.72 4.17
CA PHE A 24 -6.14 -20.02 3.53
C PHE A 24 -6.02 -19.98 1.99
N GLN A 25 -5.77 -18.80 1.41
CA GLN A 25 -5.59 -18.62 -0.03
C GLN A 25 -4.29 -17.86 -0.34
N SER A 26 -3.77 -18.05 -1.56
CA SER A 26 -2.71 -17.20 -2.11
C SER A 26 -3.26 -15.87 -2.60
N THR A 27 -2.43 -14.83 -2.56
CA THR A 27 -2.83 -13.49 -3.03
C THR A 27 -1.60 -12.72 -3.55
N GLU A 28 -1.86 -11.63 -4.26
CA GLU A 28 -0.82 -10.79 -4.86
C GLU A 28 -0.85 -9.38 -4.27
N SER A 29 0.34 -8.76 -4.22
CA SER A 29 0.55 -7.40 -3.71
C SER A 29 -0.29 -6.35 -4.45
N HIS A 30 -0.62 -6.56 -5.72
CA HIS A 30 -1.50 -5.65 -6.48
C HIS A 30 -2.91 -5.60 -5.87
N GLY A 31 -3.44 -6.75 -5.45
CA GLY A 31 -4.77 -6.88 -4.87
C GLY A 31 -4.84 -6.20 -3.51
N PHE A 32 -3.75 -6.25 -2.75
CA PHE A 32 -3.60 -5.51 -1.50
C PHE A 32 -3.81 -4.02 -1.74
N TRP A 33 -3.01 -3.38 -2.60
CA TRP A 33 -3.07 -1.92 -2.84
C TRP A 33 -4.36 -1.44 -3.49
N GLY A 34 -4.98 -2.25 -4.35
CA GLY A 34 -6.26 -1.92 -5.00
C GLY A 34 -7.41 -1.76 -4.00
N ALA A 35 -7.38 -2.51 -2.89
CA ALA A 35 -8.40 -2.43 -1.84
C ALA A 35 -8.40 -1.08 -1.08
N TRP A 36 -7.32 -0.30 -1.18
CA TRP A 36 -7.14 0.97 -0.46
C TRP A 36 -7.63 2.19 -1.23
N LYS A 37 -7.73 2.10 -2.57
CA LYS A 37 -8.22 3.22 -3.40
C LYS A 37 -9.61 3.70 -2.94
N LYS A 38 -10.46 2.78 -2.47
CA LYS A 38 -11.79 3.09 -1.89
C LYS A 38 -11.73 3.71 -0.49
N ALA A 39 -10.62 3.59 0.23
CA ALA A 39 -10.47 3.95 1.64
C ALA A 39 -9.91 5.36 1.86
N THR A 40 -8.97 5.77 1.01
CA THR A 40 -8.12 6.95 1.25
C THR A 40 -8.27 8.04 0.20
N GLY A 41 -8.94 7.79 -0.94
CA GLY A 41 -9.08 8.75 -2.04
C GLY A 41 -7.78 9.00 -2.83
N GLU A 42 -6.63 8.92 -2.16
CA GLU A 42 -5.30 8.93 -2.76
C GLU A 42 -4.93 7.57 -3.37
N SER A 43 -4.33 7.59 -4.56
CA SER A 43 -3.89 6.38 -5.25
C SER A 43 -2.59 5.82 -4.65
N ILE A 44 -2.66 5.28 -3.43
CA ILE A 44 -1.57 4.49 -2.81
C ILE A 44 -1.08 3.37 -3.75
N THR A 45 -1.96 2.87 -4.62
CA THR A 45 -1.64 1.89 -5.66
C THR A 45 -0.61 2.42 -6.66
N ALA A 46 -0.75 3.66 -7.12
CA ALA A 46 0.20 4.25 -8.06
C ALA A 46 1.56 4.49 -7.38
N THR A 47 1.55 5.05 -6.16
CA THR A 47 2.77 5.22 -5.37
C THR A 47 3.47 3.87 -5.16
N MET A 48 2.74 2.85 -4.73
CA MET A 48 3.36 1.56 -4.44
C MET A 48 3.84 0.84 -5.66
N SER A 49 3.13 0.93 -6.79
CA SER A 49 3.62 0.40 -8.05
C SER A 49 4.96 1.01 -8.45
N ALA A 50 5.14 2.33 -8.30
CA ALA A 50 6.41 2.99 -8.59
C ALA A 50 7.54 2.48 -7.69
N TRP A 51 7.28 2.29 -6.40
CA TRP A 51 8.28 1.83 -5.43
C TRP A 51 8.58 0.32 -5.46
N THR A 52 7.70 -0.51 -6.01
CA THR A 52 7.88 -1.98 -6.00
C THR A 52 8.21 -2.58 -7.37
N LYS A 53 7.93 -1.88 -8.47
CA LYS A 53 8.17 -2.39 -9.83
C LYS A 53 9.38 -1.76 -10.50
N GLU A 54 9.69 -0.50 -10.17
CA GLU A 54 10.83 0.19 -10.77
C GLU A 54 12.09 -0.03 -9.93
N PRO A 55 13.26 -0.24 -10.57
CA PRO A 55 14.52 -0.35 -9.85
C PRO A 55 15.00 1.01 -9.32
N GLY A 56 15.66 0.99 -8.15
CA GLY A 56 16.30 2.18 -7.56
C GLY A 56 15.39 2.98 -6.62
N SER A 57 15.86 4.17 -6.22
CA SER A 57 15.10 5.09 -5.36
C SER A 57 15.53 6.55 -5.60
N PRO A 58 14.63 7.52 -5.42
CA PRO A 58 14.94 8.93 -5.62
C PRO A 58 15.88 9.46 -4.51
N VAL A 59 16.83 10.30 -4.91
CA VAL A 59 17.63 11.12 -3.99
C VAL A 59 17.01 12.51 -3.90
N LEU A 60 16.56 12.91 -2.72
CA LEU A 60 16.07 14.25 -2.45
C LEU A 60 17.26 15.16 -2.13
N ARG A 61 17.44 16.22 -2.92
CA ARG A 61 18.45 17.25 -2.67
C ARG A 61 17.78 18.48 -2.05
N ALA A 62 18.34 18.98 -0.97
CA ALA A 62 17.95 20.24 -0.35
C ALA A 62 18.82 21.37 -0.91
N SER A 63 18.22 22.53 -1.15
CA SER A 63 18.87 23.79 -1.53
C SER A 63 18.97 24.73 -0.33
#